data_AF-A0A6G2S1Q0-F1
#
_entry.id   AF-A0A6G2S1Q0-F1
#
_cell.length_a   1.000
_cell.length_b   1.000
_cell.length_c   1.000
_cell.angle_alpha   90.00
_cell.angle_beta   90.00
_cell.angle_gamma   90.00
#
_symmetry.space_group_name_H-M   'P 1'
#
loop_
_entity.id
_entity.type
_entity.pdbx_description
1 polymer ?
#
loop_
_entity_poly.entity_id
_entity_poly.type
_entity_poly.pdbx_seq_one_letter_code
_entity_poly.pdbx_strand_id
1 'polypeptide(L)'
;MDLTSKLADQPGAEPVPGVPDAWHWSRMIFSFDAVVARGRVLEMRVMGEYDPALARAVLELARDHAEQVVGGERPLVALDGLACPGWDFDTVAAVGPEVHEYHGQEDADLHKATVALFPAWRQEFSGTETLAEARHQFDRGLQPTRLRRDPVPFLRMRYRNERTGSHSEGSERGLATLDVLQHELSLLPGSPGSHVEWENRLGTVFRAECGAELTVRGADGERPTTGDALVALAEQSVLRPEEAA
;
A
#
# COMPACT_ATOMS: atom_id res chain seq x y z
N MET A 1 19.05 -10.30 22.13
CA MET A 1 19.78 -10.47 20.85
C MET A 1 20.43 -9.15 20.51
N ASP A 2 21.69 -9.16 20.09
CA ASP A 2 22.36 -7.96 19.57
C ASP A 2 22.05 -7.83 18.07
N LEU A 3 21.16 -6.91 17.72
CA LEU A 3 20.71 -6.70 16.34
C LEU A 3 21.79 -6.04 15.50
N THR A 4 22.55 -5.12 16.08
CA THR A 4 23.63 -4.40 15.40
C THR A 4 24.70 -5.36 14.92
N SER A 5 25.20 -6.23 15.81
CA SER A 5 26.19 -7.24 15.41
C SER A 5 25.61 -8.21 14.37
N LYS A 6 24.33 -8.59 14.50
CA LYS A 6 23.68 -9.53 13.57
C LYS A 6 23.53 -8.98 12.15
N LEU A 7 23.32 -7.67 11.99
CA LEU A 7 23.31 -7.02 10.69
C LEU A 7 24.73 -6.83 10.15
N ALA A 8 25.68 -6.44 11.00
CA ALA A 8 27.09 -6.28 10.63
C ALA A 8 27.75 -7.60 10.17
N ASP A 9 27.29 -8.74 10.70
CA ASP A 9 27.77 -10.07 10.34
C ASP A 9 27.15 -10.62 9.04
N GLN A 10 26.22 -9.91 8.40
CA GLN A 10 25.68 -10.34 7.11
C GLN A 10 26.81 -10.39 6.06
N PRO A 11 26.85 -11.42 5.19
CA PRO A 11 27.88 -11.52 4.17
C PRO A 11 27.91 -10.29 3.26
N GLY A 12 29.02 -9.54 3.30
CA GLY A 12 29.20 -8.31 2.52
C GLY A 12 28.48 -7.09 3.08
N ALA A 13 28.14 -7.09 4.38
CA ALA A 13 27.57 -5.93 5.04
C ALA A 13 28.56 -4.76 5.10
N GLU A 14 28.09 -3.59 4.70
CA GLU A 14 28.82 -2.32 4.78
C GLU A 14 27.95 -1.27 5.48
N PRO A 15 28.52 -0.37 6.30
CA PRO A 15 27.76 0.71 6.92
C PRO A 15 27.15 1.65 5.87
N VAL A 16 25.89 2.06 6.07
CA VAL A 16 25.24 3.06 5.21
C VAL A 16 25.80 4.45 5.54
N PRO A 17 26.43 5.18 4.60
CA PRO A 17 27.04 6.46 4.89
C PRO A 17 26.03 7.50 5.39
N GLY A 18 26.28 8.04 6.58
CA GLY A 18 25.47 9.10 7.19
C GLY A 18 24.27 8.61 8.01
N VAL A 19 24.01 7.30 8.06
CA VAL A 19 22.93 6.72 8.88
C VAL A 19 23.54 5.84 9.98
N PRO A 20 23.51 6.27 11.26
CA PRO A 20 24.02 5.47 12.36
C PRO A 20 23.25 4.16 12.51
N ASP A 21 23.97 3.10 12.88
CA ASP A 21 23.40 1.76 13.09
C ASP A 21 22.64 1.23 11.86
N ALA A 22 23.14 1.54 10.66
CA ALA A 22 22.56 1.05 9.42
C ALA A 22 23.60 0.31 8.57
N TRP A 23 23.15 -0.77 7.93
CA TRP A 23 23.96 -1.63 7.08
C TRP A 23 23.25 -1.88 5.76
N HIS A 24 24.05 -1.91 4.71
CA HIS A 24 23.68 -2.37 3.38
C HIS A 24 24.37 -3.71 3.11
N TRP A 25 23.67 -4.66 2.52
CA TRP A 25 24.28 -5.86 1.94
C TRP A 25 23.48 -6.31 0.71
N SER A 26 24.10 -7.17 -0.09
CA SER A 26 23.48 -7.68 -1.32
C SER A 26 23.61 -9.20 -1.41
N ARG A 27 22.54 -9.87 -1.86
CA ARG A 27 22.53 -11.31 -2.12
C ARG A 27 21.74 -11.62 -3.39
N MET A 28 22.41 -12.22 -4.36
CA MET A 28 21.83 -12.51 -5.68
C MET A 28 21.28 -11.24 -6.34
N ILE A 29 19.97 -11.18 -6.62
CA ILE A 29 19.29 -10.04 -7.24
C ILE A 29 18.72 -9.05 -6.21
N PHE A 30 18.95 -9.28 -4.91
CA PHE A 30 18.40 -8.47 -3.83
C PHE A 30 19.46 -7.57 -3.20
N SER A 31 19.07 -6.31 -3.00
CA SER A 31 19.73 -5.34 -2.12
C SER A 31 18.93 -5.21 -0.83
N PHE A 32 19.62 -5.16 0.29
CA PHE A 32 19.05 -5.07 1.63
C PHE A 32 19.66 -3.88 2.34
N ASP A 33 18.81 -3.08 2.95
CA ASP A 33 19.19 -1.90 3.71
C ASP A 33 18.42 -1.93 5.00
N ALA A 34 19.12 -1.92 6.13
CA ALA A 34 18.47 -2.02 7.43
C ALA A 34 19.10 -1.09 8.44
N VAL A 35 18.26 -0.54 9.32
CA VAL A 35 18.67 0.28 10.46
C VAL A 35 18.14 -0.30 11.76
N VAL A 36 18.97 -0.30 12.81
CA VAL A 36 18.51 -0.68 14.16
C VAL A 36 17.99 0.56 14.87
N ALA A 37 16.71 0.53 15.25
CA ALA A 37 16.08 1.61 15.99
C ALA A 37 15.08 1.05 17.01
N ARG A 38 15.06 1.63 18.22
CA ARG A 38 14.13 1.24 19.31
C ARG A 38 14.06 -0.28 19.57
N GLY A 39 15.20 -0.98 19.42
CA GLY A 39 15.28 -2.43 19.65
C GLY A 39 14.66 -3.30 18.56
N ARG A 40 14.40 -2.73 17.37
CA ARG A 40 13.92 -3.42 16.17
C ARG A 40 14.89 -3.21 15.00
N VAL A 41 14.79 -4.09 14.02
CA VAL A 41 15.39 -3.92 12.70
C VAL A 41 14.32 -3.33 11.79
N LEU A 42 14.58 -2.17 11.19
CA LEU A 42 13.74 -1.60 10.14
C LEU A 42 14.44 -1.86 8.81
N GLU A 43 13.89 -2.74 7.97
CA GLU A 43 14.58 -3.33 6.82
C GLU A 43 13.83 -3.11 5.52
N MET A 44 14.50 -2.47 4.56
CA MET A 44 14.07 -2.36 3.18
C MET A 44 14.73 -3.46 2.35
N ARG A 45 13.94 -4.09 1.49
CA ARG A 45 14.44 -5.06 0.50
C ARG A 45 14.07 -4.61 -0.90
N VAL A 46 15.04 -4.60 -1.79
CA VAL A 46 14.84 -4.24 -3.19
C VAL A 46 15.33 -5.36 -4.08
N MET A 47 14.57 -5.65 -5.14
CA MET A 47 14.90 -6.63 -6.16
C MET A 47 15.23 -5.90 -7.48
N GLY A 48 16.41 -6.12 -8.03
CA GLY A 48 16.83 -5.54 -9.31
C GLY A 48 17.42 -4.14 -9.17
N GLU A 49 16.78 -3.12 -9.77
CA GLU A 49 17.26 -1.73 -9.75
C GLU A 49 17.30 -1.21 -8.31
N TYR A 50 18.48 -0.76 -7.88
CA TYR A 50 18.74 -0.25 -6.54
C TYR A 50 19.22 1.20 -6.61
N ASP A 51 18.70 2.04 -5.71
CA ASP A 51 19.13 3.42 -5.54
C ASP A 51 19.52 3.65 -4.07
N PRO A 52 20.82 3.87 -3.78
CA PRO A 52 21.29 4.07 -2.42
C PRO A 52 20.80 5.38 -1.80
N ALA A 53 20.48 6.41 -2.61
CA ALA A 53 19.94 7.66 -2.09
C ALA A 53 18.51 7.46 -1.58
N LEU A 54 17.69 6.70 -2.31
CA LEU A 54 16.34 6.35 -1.88
C LEU A 54 16.37 5.45 -0.65
N ALA A 55 17.19 4.39 -0.65
CA ALA A 55 17.31 3.49 0.50
C ALA A 55 17.71 4.25 1.77
N ARG A 56 18.69 5.16 1.66
CA ARG A 56 19.07 6.05 2.74
C ARG A 56 17.90 6.91 3.24
N ALA A 57 17.18 7.59 2.34
CA ALA A 57 16.05 8.43 2.71
C ALA A 57 14.94 7.64 3.44
N VAL A 58 14.68 6.40 2.99
CA VAL A 58 13.73 5.49 3.64
C VAL A 58 14.18 5.13 5.06
N LEU A 59 15.45 4.77 5.25
CA LEU A 59 15.99 4.41 6.56
C LEU A 59 16.02 5.61 7.53
N GLU A 60 16.40 6.80 7.05
CA GLU A 60 16.42 8.04 7.85
C GLU A 60 15.01 8.37 8.35
N LEU A 61 14.01 8.41 7.45
CA LEU A 61 12.63 8.69 7.83
C LEU A 61 12.08 7.64 8.81
N ALA A 62 12.31 6.36 8.55
CA ALA A 62 11.85 5.30 9.44
C ALA A 62 12.51 5.35 10.82
N ARG A 63 13.80 5.73 10.89
CA ARG A 63 14.51 5.92 12.16
C ARG A 63 13.96 7.10 12.96
N ASP A 64 13.74 8.23 12.30
CA ASP A 64 13.20 9.44 12.93
C ASP A 64 11.79 9.21 13.48
N HIS A 65 11.03 8.31 12.85
CA HIS A 65 9.67 7.92 13.24
C HIS A 65 9.59 6.54 13.90
N ALA A 66 10.70 6.01 14.44
CA ALA A 66 10.76 4.63 14.92
C ALA A 66 9.75 4.31 16.04
N GLU A 67 9.34 5.28 16.86
CA GLU A 67 8.30 5.07 17.87
C GLU A 67 6.93 4.74 17.26
N GLN A 68 6.57 5.40 16.16
CA GLN A 68 5.31 5.16 15.44
C GLN A 68 5.34 3.78 14.75
N VAL A 69 6.49 3.39 14.21
CA VAL A 69 6.70 2.12 13.52
C VAL A 69 6.69 0.93 14.49
N VAL A 70 7.37 1.06 15.62
CA VAL A 70 7.56 -0.06 16.57
C VAL A 70 6.41 -0.18 17.57
N GLY A 71 5.75 0.93 17.91
CA GLY A 71 4.65 0.96 18.87
C GLY A 71 3.24 0.86 18.27
N GLY A 72 3.13 0.76 16.94
CA GLY A 72 1.84 0.74 16.25
C GLY A 72 1.06 -0.56 16.46
N GLU A 73 -0.24 -0.45 16.73
CA GLU A 73 -1.19 -1.59 16.73
C GLU A 73 -1.69 -1.94 15.32
N ARG A 74 -1.33 -1.12 14.32
CA ARG A 74 -1.82 -1.27 12.95
C ARG A 74 -0.92 -2.23 12.17
N PRO A 75 -1.49 -3.12 11.35
CA PRO A 75 -0.70 -4.05 10.54
C PRO A 75 0.13 -3.34 9.46
N LEU A 76 -0.28 -2.12 9.08
CA LEU A 76 0.43 -1.27 8.14
C LEU A 76 0.48 0.16 8.69
N VAL A 77 1.68 0.73 8.71
CA VAL A 77 1.96 2.12 9.12
C VAL A 77 2.53 2.88 7.92
N ALA A 78 1.90 3.99 7.56
CA ALA A 78 2.40 4.93 6.56
C ALA A 78 3.09 6.11 7.26
N LEU A 79 4.32 6.42 6.84
CA LEU A 79 5.11 7.55 7.29
C LEU A 79 5.21 8.57 6.15
N ASP A 80 4.57 9.71 6.32
CA ASP A 80 4.56 10.77 5.32
C ASP A 80 5.91 11.51 5.27
N GLY A 81 6.19 12.19 4.16
CA GLY A 81 7.32 13.12 4.05
C GLY A 81 8.57 12.52 3.42
N LEU A 82 8.46 11.35 2.78
CA LEU A 82 9.54 10.85 1.93
C LEU A 82 9.70 11.79 0.74
N ALA A 83 10.93 12.21 0.48
CA ALA A 83 11.28 12.97 -0.70
C ALA A 83 12.67 12.53 -1.18
N CYS A 84 12.76 12.04 -2.41
CA CYS A 84 14.03 11.65 -3.01
C CYS A 84 14.04 12.05 -4.49
N PRO A 85 15.01 12.86 -4.95
CA PRO A 85 15.13 13.22 -6.36
C PRO A 85 15.15 11.97 -7.26
N GLY A 86 14.38 12.00 -8.35
CA GLY A 86 14.26 10.87 -9.29
C GLY A 86 13.17 9.85 -8.96
N TRP A 87 12.49 10.00 -7.83
CA TRP A 87 11.40 9.14 -7.39
C TRP A 87 10.17 9.94 -6.98
N ASP A 88 8.99 9.42 -7.30
CA ASP A 88 7.70 10.05 -6.99
C ASP A 88 7.08 9.54 -5.68
N PHE A 89 7.76 8.65 -4.96
CA PHE A 89 7.30 8.16 -3.66
C PHE A 89 7.24 9.30 -2.63
N ASP A 90 6.13 9.40 -1.91
CA ASP A 90 5.87 10.44 -0.90
C ASP A 90 5.78 9.87 0.53
N THR A 91 5.81 8.54 0.66
CA THR A 91 5.54 7.80 1.90
C THR A 91 6.54 6.65 2.07
N VAL A 92 6.90 6.35 3.31
CA VAL A 92 7.48 5.05 3.69
C VAL A 92 6.42 4.21 4.36
N ALA A 93 6.17 3.02 3.83
CA ALA A 93 5.32 2.04 4.48
C ALA A 93 6.16 1.11 5.35
N ALA A 94 5.62 0.79 6.53
CA ALA A 94 6.19 -0.13 7.48
C ALA A 94 5.16 -1.20 7.86
N VAL A 95 5.56 -2.48 7.82
CA VAL A 95 4.70 -3.60 8.21
C VAL A 95 5.43 -4.54 9.16
N GLY A 96 4.70 -5.08 10.14
CA GLY A 96 5.25 -5.98 11.14
C GLY A 96 5.41 -7.43 10.66
N PRO A 97 5.99 -8.30 11.50
CA PRO A 97 6.19 -9.72 11.20
C PRO A 97 4.90 -10.52 11.07
N GLU A 98 3.77 -9.98 11.53
CA GLU A 98 2.46 -10.55 11.26
C GLU A 98 2.00 -10.35 9.80
N VAL A 99 2.63 -9.46 9.03
CA VAL A 99 2.32 -9.20 7.62
C VAL A 99 3.39 -9.77 6.68
N HIS A 100 4.67 -9.55 6.98
CA HIS A 100 5.77 -9.98 6.12
C HIS A 100 6.36 -11.33 6.53
N GLU A 101 7.06 -11.99 5.62
CA GLU A 101 7.77 -13.26 5.89
C GLU A 101 9.30 -13.11 6.01
N TYR A 102 9.80 -11.88 6.22
CA TYR A 102 11.23 -11.61 6.30
C TYR A 102 11.89 -12.45 7.40
N HIS A 103 12.96 -13.16 7.04
CA HIS A 103 13.74 -14.05 7.93
C HIS A 103 12.95 -15.24 8.51
N GLY A 104 11.67 -15.43 8.17
CA GLY A 104 10.81 -16.44 8.81
C GLY A 104 11.30 -17.89 8.66
N GLN A 105 12.07 -18.17 7.60
CA GLN A 105 12.65 -19.50 7.34
C GLN A 105 14.06 -19.68 7.92
N GLU A 106 14.78 -18.58 8.17
CA GLU A 106 16.21 -18.61 8.51
C GLU A 106 16.43 -18.34 10.01
N ASP A 107 15.67 -17.40 10.59
CA ASP A 107 15.86 -16.95 11.96
C ASP A 107 14.58 -16.34 12.56
N ALA A 108 13.89 -17.13 13.38
CA ALA A 108 12.60 -16.76 13.95
C ALA A 108 12.67 -15.55 14.91
N ASP A 109 13.79 -15.35 15.60
CA ASP A 109 13.96 -14.23 16.52
C ASP A 109 14.23 -12.94 15.75
N LEU A 110 15.03 -13.00 14.68
CA LEU A 110 15.23 -11.87 13.78
C LEU A 110 13.93 -11.51 13.07
N HIS A 111 13.20 -12.50 12.55
CA HIS A 111 11.88 -12.29 11.95
C HIS A 111 10.96 -11.48 12.86
N LYS A 112 10.79 -11.89 14.13
CA LYS A 112 9.97 -11.17 15.12
C LYS A 112 10.50 -9.77 15.46
N ALA A 113 11.79 -9.52 15.26
CA ALA A 113 12.44 -8.25 15.54
C ALA A 113 12.46 -7.30 14.33
N THR A 114 12.14 -7.79 13.15
CA THR A 114 12.15 -7.04 11.90
C THR A 114 10.79 -6.40 11.62
N VAL A 115 10.85 -5.18 11.10
CA VAL A 115 9.75 -4.48 10.44
C VAL A 115 10.20 -4.25 9.00
N ALA A 116 9.38 -4.66 8.04
CA ALA A 116 9.67 -4.44 6.63
C ALA A 116 9.31 -3.00 6.24
N LEU A 117 10.23 -2.34 5.55
CA LEU A 117 10.09 -1.00 5.00
C LEU A 117 10.03 -1.05 3.47
N PHE A 118 9.24 -0.17 2.87
CA PHE A 118 9.30 0.08 1.43
C PHE A 118 8.79 1.49 1.09
N PRO A 119 9.35 2.12 0.05
CA PRO A 119 8.84 3.39 -0.45
C PRO A 119 7.49 3.17 -1.16
N ALA A 120 6.58 4.13 -0.98
CA ALA A 120 5.18 4.00 -1.36
C ALA A 120 4.53 5.36 -1.65
N TRP A 121 3.27 5.32 -2.07
CA TRP A 121 2.42 6.51 -2.22
C TRP A 121 1.35 6.55 -1.13
N ARG A 122 1.02 7.74 -0.65
CA ARG A 122 0.05 7.90 0.45
C ARG A 122 -1.31 7.32 0.10
N GLN A 123 -1.68 7.39 -1.17
CA GLN A 123 -2.95 6.91 -1.70
C GLN A 123 -3.14 5.39 -1.57
N GLU A 124 -2.06 4.63 -1.36
CA GLU A 124 -2.08 3.16 -1.22
C GLU A 124 -2.60 2.70 0.14
N PHE A 125 -2.80 3.63 1.09
CA PHE A 125 -3.12 3.29 2.48
C PHE A 125 -4.32 4.09 3.01
N SER A 126 -5.30 3.39 3.54
CA SER A 126 -6.36 3.98 4.38
C SER A 126 -5.90 4.19 5.83
N GLY A 127 -5.01 3.32 6.32
CA GLY A 127 -4.65 3.23 7.74
C GLY A 127 -5.71 2.51 8.59
N THR A 128 -6.69 1.88 7.94
CA THR A 128 -7.78 1.08 8.54
C THR A 128 -7.82 -0.35 7.99
N GLU A 129 -6.74 -0.76 7.31
CA GLU A 129 -6.56 -2.11 6.80
C GLU A 129 -6.68 -3.11 7.96
N THR A 130 -7.44 -4.17 7.72
CA THR A 130 -7.37 -5.37 8.55
C THR A 130 -6.05 -6.09 8.31
N LEU A 131 -5.66 -6.97 9.23
CA LEU A 131 -4.46 -7.80 9.05
C LEU A 131 -4.50 -8.64 7.77
N ALA A 132 -5.68 -9.18 7.41
CA ALA A 132 -5.86 -9.97 6.20
C ALA A 132 -5.64 -9.14 4.92
N GLU A 133 -6.14 -7.91 4.91
CA GLU A 133 -5.94 -6.96 3.81
C GLU A 133 -4.48 -6.52 3.70
N ALA A 134 -3.84 -6.19 4.82
CA ALA A 134 -2.43 -5.83 4.83
C ALA A 134 -1.54 -6.95 4.27
N ARG A 135 -1.79 -8.21 4.66
CA ARG A 135 -1.11 -9.40 4.09
C ARG A 135 -1.34 -9.52 2.60
N HIS A 136 -2.61 -9.46 2.17
CA HIS A 136 -2.95 -9.57 0.76
C HIS A 136 -2.27 -8.48 -0.08
N GLN A 137 -2.31 -7.23 0.39
CA GLN A 137 -1.67 -6.10 -0.28
C GLN A 137 -0.15 -6.25 -0.32
N PHE A 138 0.49 -6.62 0.78
CA PHE A 138 1.94 -6.82 0.83
C PHE A 138 2.41 -7.91 -0.15
N ASP A 139 1.70 -9.04 -0.19
CA ASP A 139 2.09 -10.20 -1.01
C ASP A 139 1.75 -10.06 -2.50
N ARG A 140 0.66 -9.34 -2.84
CA ARG A 140 0.06 -9.38 -4.18
C ARG A 140 -0.13 -8.01 -4.82
N GLY A 141 -0.29 -6.96 -4.04
CA GLY A 141 -0.63 -5.62 -4.52
C GLY A 141 0.57 -4.68 -4.61
N LEU A 142 1.13 -4.32 -3.45
CA LEU A 142 2.06 -3.21 -3.26
C LEU A 142 3.46 -3.47 -3.85
N GLN A 143 3.82 -4.73 -4.12
CA GLN A 143 5.11 -5.12 -4.70
C GLN A 143 6.30 -4.45 -3.99
N PRO A 144 6.46 -4.63 -2.65
CA PRO A 144 7.36 -3.83 -1.81
C PRO A 144 8.84 -3.89 -2.22
N THR A 145 9.23 -4.91 -3.01
CA THR A 145 10.61 -5.09 -3.48
C THR A 145 10.91 -4.42 -4.82
N ARG A 146 9.94 -3.81 -5.49
CA ARG A 146 10.13 -3.19 -6.82
C ARG A 146 10.05 -1.67 -6.72
N LEU A 147 11.13 -0.99 -7.08
CA LEU A 147 11.13 0.48 -7.13
C LEU A 147 10.41 1.02 -8.37
N ARG A 148 10.58 0.39 -9.54
CA ARG A 148 9.83 0.73 -10.77
C ARG A 148 8.49 0.02 -10.78
N ARG A 149 7.47 0.68 -10.21
CA ARG A 149 6.09 0.22 -10.20
C ARG A 149 5.15 1.42 -10.29
N ASP A 150 3.92 1.17 -10.70
CA ASP A 150 2.86 2.16 -10.59
C ASP A 150 2.24 2.12 -9.18
N PRO A 151 1.62 3.21 -8.74
CA PRO A 151 0.85 3.23 -7.50
C PRO A 151 -0.34 2.26 -7.54
N VAL A 152 -0.62 1.62 -6.42
CA VAL A 152 -1.79 0.75 -6.23
C VAL A 152 -2.68 1.37 -5.16
N PRO A 153 -3.58 2.30 -5.53
CA PRO A 153 -4.36 3.06 -4.56
C PRO A 153 -5.27 2.15 -3.75
N PHE A 154 -5.46 2.48 -2.48
CA PHE A 154 -6.39 1.77 -1.63
C PHE A 154 -7.81 1.94 -2.16
N LEU A 155 -8.47 0.80 -2.37
CA LEU A 155 -9.82 0.73 -2.89
C LEU A 155 -10.49 -0.53 -2.38
N ARG A 156 -11.65 -0.36 -1.74
CA ARG A 156 -12.60 -1.47 -1.54
C ARG A 156 -13.79 -1.27 -2.46
N MET A 157 -14.29 -2.34 -3.06
CA MET A 157 -15.52 -2.28 -3.85
C MET A 157 -16.39 -3.52 -3.64
N ARG A 158 -17.67 -3.36 -3.96
CA ARG A 158 -18.59 -4.45 -4.24
C ARG A 158 -19.50 -4.07 -5.39
N TYR A 159 -20.02 -5.05 -6.09
CA TYR A 159 -20.89 -4.78 -7.22
C TYR A 159 -21.85 -5.93 -7.52
N ARG A 160 -22.84 -5.60 -8.35
CA ARG A 160 -23.75 -6.53 -9.02
C ARG A 160 -23.92 -6.04 -10.45
N ASN A 161 -23.65 -6.90 -11.41
CA ASN A 161 -23.71 -6.60 -12.82
C ASN A 161 -24.70 -7.55 -13.51
N GLU A 162 -25.93 -7.08 -13.72
CA GLU A 162 -27.00 -7.85 -14.36
C GLU A 162 -26.71 -8.13 -15.85
N ARG A 163 -25.84 -7.33 -16.49
CA ARG A 163 -25.44 -7.55 -17.89
C ARG A 163 -24.52 -8.75 -18.06
N THR A 164 -23.63 -8.99 -17.09
CA THR A 164 -22.67 -10.12 -17.14
C THR A 164 -23.06 -11.28 -16.22
N GLY A 165 -23.96 -11.05 -15.26
CA GLY A 165 -24.25 -11.95 -14.15
C GLY A 165 -23.18 -11.95 -13.04
N SER A 166 -22.08 -11.19 -13.20
CA SER A 166 -21.01 -11.10 -12.21
C SER A 166 -21.45 -10.28 -11.00
N HIS A 167 -20.98 -10.66 -9.82
CA HIS A 167 -21.25 -9.96 -8.57
C HIS A 167 -20.19 -10.28 -7.53
N SER A 168 -20.03 -9.40 -6.55
CA SER A 168 -19.23 -9.67 -5.36
C SER A 168 -19.92 -10.68 -4.45
N GLU A 169 -19.13 -11.54 -3.79
CA GLU A 169 -19.62 -12.46 -2.77
C GLU A 169 -19.62 -11.80 -1.39
N GLY A 170 -20.67 -12.02 -0.59
CA GLY A 170 -20.79 -11.46 0.76
C GLY A 170 -21.41 -10.06 0.85
N SER A 171 -21.50 -9.52 2.07
CA SER A 171 -22.06 -8.19 2.33
C SER A 171 -21.03 -7.06 2.27
N GLU A 172 -19.76 -7.38 2.50
CA GLU A 172 -18.68 -6.39 2.64
C GLU A 172 -18.04 -6.03 1.29
N ARG A 173 -17.41 -4.86 1.24
CA ARG A 173 -16.55 -4.47 0.11
C ARG A 173 -15.19 -5.15 0.23
N GLY A 174 -14.74 -5.80 -0.83
CA GLY A 174 -13.42 -6.43 -0.90
C GLY A 174 -12.38 -5.50 -1.54
N LEU A 175 -11.09 -5.72 -1.28
CA LEU A 175 -10.02 -5.00 -1.96
C LEU A 175 -10.11 -5.22 -3.49
N ALA A 176 -9.90 -4.15 -4.24
CA ALA A 176 -9.86 -4.19 -5.70
C ALA A 176 -8.85 -3.20 -6.27
N THR A 177 -8.54 -3.35 -7.56
CA THR A 177 -7.71 -2.39 -8.30
C THR A 177 -8.59 -1.36 -9.01
N LEU A 178 -8.00 -0.21 -9.33
CA LEU A 178 -8.68 0.84 -10.08
C LEU A 178 -9.20 0.32 -11.43
N ASP A 179 -8.43 -0.52 -12.13
CA ASP A 179 -8.84 -1.12 -13.39
C ASP A 179 -10.13 -1.94 -13.27
N VAL A 180 -10.29 -2.71 -12.18
CA VAL A 180 -11.50 -3.51 -11.93
C VAL A 180 -12.70 -2.59 -11.69
N LEU A 181 -12.52 -1.51 -10.92
CA LEU A 181 -13.57 -0.52 -10.70
C LEU A 181 -13.98 0.17 -12.01
N GLN A 182 -13.02 0.68 -12.77
CA GLN A 182 -13.29 1.35 -14.05
C GLN A 182 -13.99 0.41 -15.02
N HIS A 183 -13.57 -0.86 -15.08
CA HIS A 183 -14.22 -1.88 -15.87
C HIS A 183 -15.69 -2.01 -15.47
N GLU A 184 -16.00 -2.33 -14.21
CA GLU A 184 -17.39 -2.56 -13.77
C GLU A 184 -18.28 -1.32 -13.93
N LEU A 185 -17.75 -0.12 -13.71
CA LEU A 185 -18.49 1.14 -13.94
C LEU A 185 -18.83 1.36 -15.42
N SER A 186 -17.93 1.01 -16.34
CA SER A 186 -18.19 1.12 -17.78
C SER A 186 -19.32 0.21 -18.27
N LEU A 187 -19.68 -0.81 -17.48
CA LEU A 187 -20.71 -1.79 -17.79
C LEU A 187 -22.09 -1.41 -17.25
N LEU A 188 -22.19 -0.36 -16.43
CA LEU A 188 -23.45 0.09 -15.82
C LEU A 188 -24.43 0.73 -16.81
N PRO A 189 -24.03 1.61 -17.75
CA PRO A 189 -24.97 2.27 -18.65
C PRO A 189 -25.83 1.26 -19.42
N GLY A 190 -27.16 1.40 -19.31
CA GLY A 190 -28.10 0.50 -19.98
C GLY A 190 -28.25 -0.89 -19.34
N SER A 191 -27.83 -1.06 -18.08
CA SER A 191 -27.98 -2.31 -17.33
C SER A 191 -28.85 -2.14 -16.08
N PRO A 192 -30.20 -2.07 -16.22
CA PRO A 192 -31.11 -1.91 -15.09
C PRO A 192 -30.91 -2.95 -13.99
N GLY A 193 -30.83 -2.51 -12.73
CA GLY A 193 -30.59 -3.36 -11.56
C GLY A 193 -29.11 -3.56 -11.19
N SER A 194 -28.20 -3.16 -12.08
CA SER A 194 -26.76 -3.18 -11.78
C SER A 194 -26.34 -2.04 -10.88
N HIS A 195 -25.38 -2.31 -9.99
CA HIS A 195 -24.76 -1.29 -9.16
C HIS A 195 -23.30 -1.61 -8.86
N VAL A 196 -22.52 -0.56 -8.63
CA VAL A 196 -21.14 -0.63 -8.13
C VAL A 196 -21.03 0.32 -6.94
N GLU A 197 -20.50 -0.18 -5.84
CA GLU A 197 -20.20 0.61 -4.64
C GLU A 197 -18.72 0.52 -4.34
N TRP A 198 -18.07 1.66 -4.11
CA TRP A 198 -16.64 1.72 -3.84
C TRP A 198 -16.31 2.69 -2.71
N GLU A 199 -15.22 2.42 -2.03
CA GLU A 199 -14.72 3.14 -0.88
C GLU A 199 -13.25 3.49 -1.12
N ASN A 200 -12.92 4.79 -0.99
CA ASN A 200 -11.55 5.27 -1.12
C ASN A 200 -10.81 5.21 0.22
N ARG A 201 -9.53 5.59 0.21
CA ARG A 201 -8.67 5.56 1.41
C ARG A 201 -9.15 6.45 2.57
N LEU A 202 -9.99 7.45 2.32
CA LEU A 202 -10.56 8.33 3.36
C LEU A 202 -11.84 7.75 3.97
N GLY A 203 -12.29 6.58 3.51
CA GLY A 203 -13.54 5.95 3.92
C GLY A 203 -14.77 6.56 3.25
N THR A 204 -14.60 7.43 2.26
CA THR A 204 -15.73 7.99 1.49
C THR A 204 -16.28 6.90 0.58
N VAL A 205 -17.57 6.61 0.74
CA VAL A 205 -18.28 5.60 -0.04
C VAL A 205 -19.09 6.26 -1.15
N PHE A 206 -18.94 5.74 -2.35
CA PHE A 206 -19.73 6.09 -3.51
C PHE A 206 -20.53 4.87 -3.97
N ARG A 207 -21.73 5.10 -4.50
CA ARG A 207 -22.58 4.07 -5.07
C ARG A 207 -23.18 4.55 -6.38
N ALA A 208 -22.86 3.87 -7.46
CA ALA A 208 -23.50 4.06 -8.76
C ALA A 208 -24.51 2.95 -9.02
N GLU A 209 -25.67 3.32 -9.56
CA GLU A 209 -26.76 2.40 -9.83
C GLU A 209 -27.43 2.74 -11.15
N CYS A 210 -27.73 1.73 -11.96
CA CYS A 210 -28.49 1.89 -13.18
C CYS A 210 -29.94 1.45 -12.93
N GLY A 211 -30.85 2.43 -12.83
CA GLY A 211 -32.28 2.21 -12.77
C GLY A 211 -32.94 2.58 -14.10
N ALA A 212 -33.95 3.45 -14.05
CA ALA A 212 -34.45 4.13 -15.25
C ALA A 212 -33.41 5.12 -15.82
N GLU A 213 -32.61 5.71 -14.95
CA GLU A 213 -31.46 6.56 -15.26
C GLU A 213 -30.23 6.05 -14.51
N LEU A 214 -29.04 6.43 -14.95
CA LEU A 214 -27.80 6.16 -14.23
C LEU A 214 -27.59 7.26 -13.17
N THR A 215 -27.54 6.88 -11.90
CA THR A 215 -27.26 7.80 -10.80
C THR A 215 -26.00 7.40 -10.06
N VAL A 216 -25.38 8.39 -9.39
CA VAL A 216 -24.31 8.18 -8.43
C VAL A 216 -24.62 8.91 -7.15
N ARG A 217 -24.43 8.24 -6.02
CA ARG A 217 -24.50 8.78 -4.67
C ARG A 217 -23.10 8.85 -4.09
N GLY A 218 -22.71 10.02 -3.60
CA GLY A 218 -21.45 10.25 -2.87
C GLY A 218 -21.68 11.15 -1.65
N ALA A 219 -20.64 11.88 -1.23
CA ALA A 219 -20.70 12.80 -0.10
C ALA A 219 -21.75 13.92 -0.30
N ASP A 220 -21.85 14.46 -1.52
CA ASP A 220 -22.80 15.53 -1.89
C ASP A 220 -24.25 15.06 -2.11
N GLY A 221 -24.53 13.77 -1.85
CA GLY A 221 -25.82 13.15 -2.12
C GLY A 221 -25.90 12.50 -3.50
N GLU A 222 -27.12 12.30 -3.97
CA GLU A 222 -27.41 11.56 -5.20
C GLU A 222 -27.66 12.48 -6.39
N ARG A 223 -27.05 12.17 -7.52
CA ARG A 223 -27.20 12.93 -8.77
C ARG A 223 -27.21 12.02 -10.00
N PRO A 224 -27.91 12.41 -11.09
CA PRO A 224 -27.75 11.78 -12.40
C PRO A 224 -26.30 11.88 -12.90
N THR A 225 -25.87 10.89 -13.67
CA THR A 225 -24.53 10.87 -14.26
C THR A 225 -24.51 10.14 -15.61
N THR A 226 -23.36 10.16 -16.27
CA THR A 226 -23.07 9.37 -17.49
C THR A 226 -21.97 8.35 -17.19
N GLY A 227 -21.78 7.36 -18.08
CA GLY A 227 -20.70 6.37 -17.94
C GLY A 227 -19.33 7.02 -17.83
N ASP A 228 -19.01 7.95 -18.75
CA ASP A 228 -17.71 8.63 -18.77
C ASP A 228 -17.49 9.50 -17.53
N ALA A 229 -18.50 10.25 -17.10
CA ALA A 229 -18.41 11.08 -15.90
C ALA A 229 -18.27 10.23 -14.63
N LEU A 230 -18.83 9.02 -14.62
CA LEU A 230 -18.73 8.08 -13.51
C LEU A 230 -17.33 7.46 -13.41
N VAL A 231 -16.74 7.06 -14.54
CA VAL A 231 -15.35 6.55 -14.58
C VAL A 231 -14.35 7.63 -14.14
N ALA A 232 -14.52 8.86 -14.63
CA ALA A 232 -13.68 9.99 -14.22
C ALA A 232 -13.81 10.31 -12.73
N LEU A 233 -15.04 10.29 -12.19
CA LEU A 233 -15.27 10.46 -10.76
C LEU A 233 -14.57 9.36 -9.95
N ALA A 234 -14.66 8.10 -10.38
CA ALA A 234 -14.04 6.99 -9.70
C ALA A 234 -12.51 7.14 -9.63
N GLU A 235 -11.87 7.45 -10.76
CA GLU A 235 -10.43 7.71 -10.83
C GLU A 235 -10.01 8.85 -9.91
N GLN A 236 -10.70 10.00 -9.98
CA GLN A 236 -10.41 11.13 -9.11
C GLN A 236 -10.61 10.78 -7.63
N SER A 237 -11.71 10.10 -7.30
CA SER A 237 -12.05 9.74 -5.91
C SER A 237 -11.08 8.76 -5.26
N VAL A 238 -10.34 7.99 -6.07
CA VAL A 238 -9.39 6.97 -5.60
C VAL A 238 -7.96 7.52 -5.61
N LEU A 239 -7.55 8.24 -6.64
CA LEU A 239 -6.20 8.80 -6.76
C LEU A 239 -6.01 10.13 -6.01
N ARG A 240 -7.06 10.94 -5.93
CA ARG A 240 -7.06 12.26 -5.28
C ARG A 240 -8.30 12.44 -4.41
N PRO A 241 -8.47 11.57 -3.40
CA PRO A 241 -9.67 11.54 -2.57
C PRO A 241 -9.95 12.86 -1.83
N GLU A 242 -8.95 13.71 -1.65
CA GLU A 242 -9.05 15.05 -1.07
C GLU A 242 -9.76 16.05 -1.99
N GLU A 243 -9.71 15.83 -3.31
CA GLU A 243 -10.33 16.67 -4.33
C GLU A 243 -11.76 16.21 -4.70
N ALA A 244 -12.15 15.01 -4.25
CA ALA A 244 -13.41 14.36 -4.63
C ALA A 244 -14.49 14.38 -3.53
N ALA A 245 -14.21 15.07 -2.42
CA ALA A 245 -15.09 15.18 -1.25
C ALA A 245 -16.06 16.36 -1.34
#